data_AF-A0A9D5SI23-F1
#
_entry.id   AF-A0A9D5SI23-F1
#
_cell.length_a   1.000
_cell.length_b   1.000
_cell.length_c   1.000
_cell.angle_alpha   90.00
_cell.angle_beta   90.00
_cell.angle_gamma   90.00
#
_symmetry.space_group_name_H-M   'P 1'
#
loop_
_entity.id
_entity.type
_entity.pdbx_description
1 polymer ?
#
loop_
_entity_poly.entity_id
_entity_poly.type
_entity_poly.pdbx_seq_one_letter_code
_entity_poly.pdbx_strand_id
1 'polypeptide(L)'
;MELFHSILYHTLSGMLTVLWAALFLRAILSWFDPTGEGWLSGLLYMITEPMIHPVRMLFEKMDWFQETPIDVPFFAVVILIAVLRGLMTFFA
;
A
#
# COMPACT_ATOMS: atom_id res chain seq x y z
N MET A 1 4.57 20.03 23.50
CA MET A 1 3.46 19.66 22.60
C MET A 1 3.92 19.71 21.15
N GLU A 2 4.52 20.82 20.70
CA GLU A 2 5.07 20.97 19.33
C GLU A 2 6.07 19.90 18.88
N LEU A 3 7.07 19.56 19.72
CA LEU A 3 8.09 18.56 19.37
C LEU A 3 7.47 17.17 19.12
N PHE A 4 6.53 16.76 19.97
CA PHE A 4 5.86 15.45 19.86
C PHE A 4 5.05 15.37 18.56
N HIS A 5 4.31 16.43 18.23
CA HIS A 5 3.56 16.53 16.99
C HIS A 5 4.47 16.39 15.76
N SER A 6 5.59 17.12 15.73
CA SER A 6 6.56 17.06 14.62
C SER A 6 7.19 15.67 14.46
N ILE A 7 7.62 15.03 15.56
CA ILE A 7 8.20 13.67 15.50
C ILE A 7 7.17 12.67 14.95
N LEU A 8 5.92 12.76 15.41
CA LEU A 8 4.85 11.88 14.97
C LEU A 8 4.54 12.09 13.47
N TYR A 9 4.45 13.36 13.03
CA TYR A 9 4.24 13.71 11.63
C TYR A 9 5.34 13.14 10.71
N HIS A 10 6.61 13.40 11.03
CA HIS A 10 7.73 12.94 10.20
C HIS A 10 7.84 11.42 10.18
N THR A 11 7.59 10.76 11.31
CA THR A 11 7.62 9.30 11.40
C THR A 11 6.54 8.67 10.53
N LEU A 12 5.29 9.12 10.67
CA LEU A 12 4.18 8.60 9.87
C LEU A 12 4.34 8.90 8.38
N SER A 13 4.76 10.11 8.03
CA SER A 13 5.02 10.51 6.65
C SER A 13 6.13 9.66 6.02
N GLY A 14 7.20 9.38 6.76
CA GLY A 14 8.25 8.46 6.35
C GLY A 14 7.73 7.04 6.10
N MET A 15 6.95 6.49 7.03
CA MET A 15 6.35 5.16 6.89
C MET A 15 5.44 5.05 5.67
N LEU A 16 4.55 6.03 5.46
CA LEU A 16 3.68 6.06 4.28
C LEU A 16 4.46 6.20 2.97
N THR A 17 5.57 6.93 2.99
CA THR A 17 6.44 7.07 1.82
C THR A 17 7.10 5.74 1.45
N VAL A 18 7.61 5.00 2.45
CA VAL A 18 8.18 3.66 2.24
C VAL A 18 7.13 2.70 1.71
N LEU A 19 5.93 2.67 2.30
CA LEU A 19 4.84 1.81 1.84
C LEU A 19 4.39 2.14 0.41
N TRP A 20 4.26 3.43 0.09
CA TRP A 20 3.89 3.87 -1.25
C TRP A 20 4.94 3.48 -2.28
N ALA A 21 6.23 3.66 -1.96
CA ALA A 21 7.34 3.24 -2.82
C ALA A 21 7.38 1.72 -3.01
N ALA A 22 7.11 0.94 -1.94
CA ALA A 22 7.07 -0.52 -2.01
C ALA A 22 5.93 -1.01 -2.91
N LEU A 23 4.74 -0.42 -2.81
CA LEU A 23 3.60 -0.74 -3.69
C LEU A 23 3.92 -0.39 -5.14
N PHE A 24 4.51 0.79 -5.38
CA PHE A 24 4.90 1.20 -6.72
C PHE A 24 5.95 0.26 -7.34
N LEU A 25 6.97 -0.12 -6.56
CA LEU A 25 7.98 -1.06 -7.01
C LEU A 25 7.37 -2.45 -7.28
N ARG A 26 6.42 -2.90 -6.44
CA ARG A 26 5.71 -4.17 -6.65
C ARG A 26 4.90 -4.15 -7.94
N ALA A 27 4.24 -3.02 -8.26
CA ALA A 27 3.51 -2.86 -9.51
C ALA A 27 4.45 -2.95 -10.73
N ILE A 28 5.61 -2.28 -10.69
CA ILE A 28 6.60 -2.38 -11.76
C ILE A 28 7.13 -3.81 -11.88
N LEU A 29 7.49 -4.45 -10.76
CA LEU A 29 8.06 -5.80 -10.77
C LEU A 29 7.06 -6.85 -11.27
N SER A 30 5.76 -6.64 -11.13
CA SER A 30 4.75 -7.57 -11.66
C SER A 30 4.86 -7.80 -13.18
N TRP A 31 5.49 -6.87 -13.92
CA TRP A 31 5.77 -7.02 -15.35
C TRP A 31 7.03 -7.86 -15.63
N PHE A 32 7.99 -7.87 -14.71
CA PHE A 32 9.28 -8.57 -14.88
C PHE A 32 9.32 -9.93 -14.17
N ASP A 33 8.58 -10.07 -13.07
CA ASP A 33 8.42 -11.29 -12.28
C ASP A 33 6.92 -11.55 -12.06
N PRO A 34 6.20 -12.05 -13.08
CA PRO A 34 4.76 -12.26 -13.02
C PRO A 34 4.34 -13.36 -12.03
N THR A 35 5.24 -14.31 -11.74
CA THR A 35 4.98 -15.38 -10.78
C THR A 35 5.24 -14.95 -9.34
N GLY A 36 6.01 -13.87 -9.13
CA GLY A 36 6.33 -13.32 -7.82
C GLY A 36 7.28 -14.19 -7.01
N GLU A 37 8.04 -15.07 -7.68
CA GLU A 37 8.95 -16.03 -7.04
C GLU A 37 10.30 -15.41 -6.69
N GLY A 38 10.62 -14.23 -7.23
CA GLY A 38 11.85 -13.51 -6.95
C GLY A 38 11.93 -13.03 -5.50
N TRP A 39 13.14 -13.04 -4.94
CA TRP A 39 13.39 -12.59 -3.56
C TRP A 39 12.89 -11.15 -3.30
N LEU A 40 13.01 -10.26 -4.29
CA LEU A 40 12.57 -8.87 -4.18
C LEU A 40 11.04 -8.77 -4.21
N SER A 41 10.37 -9.55 -5.07
CA SER A 41 8.91 -9.64 -5.11
C SER A 41 8.35 -10.18 -3.79
N GLY A 42 8.97 -11.22 -3.22
CA GLY A 42 8.63 -11.75 -1.90
C GLY A 42 8.82 -10.74 -0.77
N LEU A 43 9.91 -9.96 -0.79
CA LEU A 43 10.14 -8.89 0.18
C LEU A 43 9.07 -7.80 0.09
N LEU A 44 8.72 -7.36 -1.12
CA LEU A 44 7.68 -6.35 -1.31
C LEU A 44 6.30 -6.87 -0.93
N TYR A 45 6.00 -8.14 -1.23
CA TYR A 45 4.80 -8.82 -0.77
C TYR A 45 4.70 -8.77 0.75
N MET A 46 5.77 -9.15 1.46
CA MET A 46 5.83 -9.14 2.92
C MET A 46 5.58 -7.74 3.52
N ILE A 47 6.09 -6.69 2.89
CA ILE A 47 5.90 -5.29 3.35
C ILE A 47 4.48 -4.78 3.05
N THR A 48 3.93 -5.15 1.90
CA THR A 48 2.70 -4.52 1.38
C THR A 48 1.42 -5.29 1.73
N GLU A 49 1.47 -6.61 1.85
CA GLU A 49 0.29 -7.42 2.14
C GLU A 49 -0.39 -7.16 3.48
N PRO A 50 0.30 -6.82 4.58
CA PRO A 50 -0.40 -6.46 5.82
C PRO A 50 -1.42 -5.33 5.64
N MET A 51 -1.21 -4.46 4.64
CA MET A 51 -2.16 -3.40 4.27
C MET A 51 -3.19 -3.84 3.23
N ILE A 52 -2.81 -4.73 2.30
CA ILE A 52 -3.69 -5.18 1.21
C ILE A 52 -4.68 -6.25 1.66
N HIS A 53 -4.23 -7.23 2.44
CA HIS A 53 -5.04 -8.37 2.88
C HIS A 53 -6.34 -7.97 3.60
N PRO A 54 -6.36 -6.99 4.53
CA PRO A 54 -7.61 -6.56 5.16
C PRO A 54 -8.61 -5.97 4.16
N VAL A 55 -8.13 -5.23 3.16
CA VAL A 55 -8.97 -4.67 2.09
C VAL A 55 -9.48 -5.79 1.18
N ARG A 56 -8.64 -6.78 0.86
CA ARG A 56 -9.02 -7.96 0.08
C ARG A 56 -10.13 -8.75 0.79
N MET A 57 -9.98 -9.02 2.08
CA MET A 57 -11.01 -9.68 2.89
C MET A 57 -12.33 -8.90 2.91
N LEU A 58 -12.28 -7.56 2.92
CA LEU A 58 -13.49 -6.75 2.85
C LEU A 58 -14.18 -6.91 1.49
N PHE A 59 -13.42 -6.90 0.40
CA PHE A 59 -13.96 -7.05 -0.95
C PHE A 59 -14.58 -8.43 -1.15
N GLU A 60 -13.92 -9.49 -0.67
CA GLU A 60 -14.45 -10.86 -0.67
C GLU A 60 -15.76 -10.96 0.12
N LYS A 61 -15.84 -10.38 1.31
CA LYS A 61 -17.06 -10.37 2.13
C LYS A 61 -18.23 -9.64 1.48
N MET A 62 -17.93 -8.63 0.66
CA MET A 62 -18.93 -7.82 -0.04
C MET A 62 -19.27 -8.36 -1.43
N ASP A 63 -18.62 -9.45 -1.86
CA ASP A 63 -18.71 -10.02 -3.21
C ASP A 63 -18.38 -8.98 -4.31
N TRP A 64 -17.41 -8.11 -4.03
CA TRP A 64 -17.01 -7.04 -4.94
C TRP A 64 -15.84 -7.46 -5.82
N PHE A 65 -16.00 -7.26 -7.13
CA PHE A 65 -14.95 -7.42 -8.15
C PHE A 65 -14.30 -8.82 -8.23
N GLN A 66 -14.97 -9.86 -7.74
CA GLN A 66 -14.45 -11.24 -7.69
C GLN A 66 -14.20 -11.84 -9.09
N GLU A 67 -14.97 -11.45 -10.09
CA GLU A 67 -14.84 -11.94 -11.47
C GLU A 67 -13.84 -11.15 -12.33
N THR A 68 -13.17 -10.15 -11.75
CA THR A 68 -12.24 -9.32 -12.50
C THR A 68 -10.84 -9.93 -12.51
N PRO A 69 -10.12 -9.90 -13.64
CA PRO A 69 -8.73 -10.40 -13.70
C PRO A 69 -7.72 -9.46 -13.03
N ILE A 70 -8.19 -8.38 -12.40
CA ILE A 70 -7.38 -7.31 -11.84
C ILE A 70 -7.44 -7.41 -10.31
N ASP A 71 -6.29 -7.25 -9.63
CA ASP A 71 -6.25 -7.15 -8.17
C ASP A 71 -6.77 -5.77 -7.72
N VAL A 72 -8.09 -5.58 -7.76
CA VAL A 72 -8.74 -4.32 -7.33
C VAL A 72 -8.39 -3.94 -5.88
N PRO A 73 -8.32 -4.88 -4.91
CA PRO A 73 -7.85 -4.59 -3.56
C PRO A 73 -6.48 -3.91 -3.51
N PHE A 74 -5.52 -4.32 -4.35
CA PHE A 74 -4.22 -3.65 -4.45
C PHE A 74 -4.37 -2.18 -4.84
N PHE A 75 -5.15 -1.87 -5.87
CA PHE A 75 -5.37 -0.49 -6.30
C PHE A 75 -6.11 0.35 -5.26
N ALA A 76 -7.09 -0.24 -4.56
CA ALA A 76 -7.77 0.42 -3.46
C ALA A 76 -6.77 0.85 -2.38
N VAL A 77 -5.80 0.01 -2.03
CA VAL A 77 -4.75 0.32 -1.04
C VAL A 77 -3.81 1.42 -1.53
N VAL A 78 -3.42 1.40 -2.81
CA VAL A 78 -2.62 2.47 -3.42
C VAL A 78 -3.34 3.82 -3.31
N ILE A 79 -4.64 3.86 -3.60
CA ILE A 79 -5.47 5.06 -3.49
C ILE A 79 -5.58 5.50 -2.03
N LEU A 80 -5.86 4.58 -1.10
CA LEU A 80 -5.95 4.88 0.33
C LEU A 80 -4.66 5.52 0.86
N ILE A 81 -3.49 4.97 0.51
CA ILE A 81 -2.20 5.52 0.93
C ILE A 81 -1.96 6.88 0.27
N ALA A 82 -2.31 7.06 -1.00
CA ALA A 82 -2.20 8.36 -1.67
C ALA A 82 -3.06 9.44 -0.99
N VAL A 83 -4.31 9.10 -0.61
CA VAL A 83 -5.20 9.99 0.15
C VAL A 83 -4.61 10.32 1.52
N LEU A 84 -4.14 9.32 2.27
CA LEU A 84 -3.53 9.54 3.59
C LEU A 84 -2.32 10.47 3.51
N ARG A 85 -1.47 10.30 2.49
CA ARG A 85 -0.32 11.19 2.25
C ARG A 85 -0.77 12.61 1.90
N GLY A 86 -1.77 12.75 1.02
CA GLY A 86 -2.32 14.06 0.66
C GLY A 86 -2.92 14.79 1.88
N LEU A 87 -3.65 14.07 2.74
CA LEU A 87 -4.16 14.60 3.99
C LEU A 87 -3.02 15.03 4.92
N MET A 88 -1.98 14.21 5.07
CA MET A 88 -0.81 14.59 5.85
C MET A 88 -0.16 15.87 5.34
N THR A 89 0.01 16.04 4.03
CA THR A 89 0.56 17.28 3.47
C THR A 89 -0.34 18.49 3.71
N PHE A 90 -1.66 18.31 3.76
CA PHE A 90 -2.61 19.39 4.04
C PHE A 90 -2.62 19.84 5.51
N PHE A 91 -2.36 18.91 6.43
CA PHE A 91 -2.33 19.16 7.88
C PHE A 91 -0.92 19.33 8.47
N ALA A 92 0.11 19.37 7.62
CA ALA A 92 1.50 19.61 7.97
C ALA A 92 1.78 21.10 8.23
#